data_AF-A0A259DI41-F1
#
_entry.id   AF-A0A259DI41-F1
#
_cell.length_a   1.000
_cell.length_b   1.000
_cell.length_c   1.000
_cell.angle_alpha   90.00
_cell.angle_beta   90.00
_cell.angle_gamma   90.00
#
_symmetry.space_group_name_H-M   'P 1'
#
loop_
_entity.id
_entity.type
_entity.pdbx_description
1 polymer ?
#
loop_
_entity_poly.entity_id
_entity_poly.type
_entity_poly.pdbx_seq_one_letter_code
_entity_poly.pdbx_strand_id
1 'polypeptide(L)'
;MTASLTPFTSAAALETAFAERLAAMLASHRGLGVYILVLANAAYDPALWAHLAPALAARHSELTDDLTAALRQGRKLTEPDDDVLVFLKLHAIGFAHLQTLQRRRAGQWDLLFNPLRALRPPRTSGLRFQSLLCPFDPAGFHFNRPFLAREIFWQGDLGSKPARLLYNKFPFARLHGLLVPEPQRQLPQYLSPELHGWAWEQCEQANVPGLCLGYNSVGAGASVNHLYFQSFVQAAPLPAQEACFVHNGGDIPYPLPCYRYSDRADAWLKLDQLHQRNTPYNLVYSPACLHLIPRVPQDSARLNDQNRGYGWSEMAGVVTLFSRETFEEMNAEMFAMELAGFAL
;
A
#
# COMPACT_ATOMS: atom_id res chain seq x y z
N MET A 1 -27.37 13.91 -9.62
CA MET A 1 -26.14 13.25 -9.14
C MET A 1 -25.47 14.22 -8.18
N THR A 2 -25.57 13.99 -6.88
CA THR A 2 -24.83 14.79 -5.89
C THR A 2 -23.34 14.54 -6.14
N ALA A 3 -22.60 15.57 -6.56
CA ALA A 3 -21.14 15.50 -6.61
C ALA A 3 -20.68 15.06 -5.21
N SER A 4 -20.20 13.82 -5.10
CA SER A 4 -19.60 13.35 -3.85
C SER A 4 -18.43 14.28 -3.58
N LEU A 5 -18.47 15.02 -2.48
CA LEU A 5 -17.37 15.88 -2.05
C LEU A 5 -16.08 15.04 -2.05
N THR A 6 -14.97 15.62 -2.49
CA THR A 6 -13.65 14.97 -2.50
C THR A 6 -13.35 14.32 -1.15
N PRO A 7 -12.70 13.14 -1.10
CA PRO A 7 -12.34 12.51 0.17
C PRO A 7 -11.24 13.30 0.91
N PHE A 8 -10.60 14.28 0.26
CA PHE A 8 -9.44 15.01 0.77
C PHE A 8 -9.78 16.47 1.18
N THR A 9 -10.90 16.66 1.88
CA THR A 9 -11.38 17.98 2.34
C THR A 9 -10.73 18.47 3.64
N SER A 10 -10.38 17.56 4.56
CA SER A 10 -9.58 17.85 5.76
C SER A 10 -9.04 16.54 6.34
N ALA A 11 -7.94 16.59 7.10
CA ALA A 11 -7.40 15.40 7.76
C ALA A 11 -8.43 14.78 8.72
N ALA A 12 -9.11 15.59 9.53
CA ALA A 12 -10.13 15.13 10.46
C ALA A 12 -11.32 14.48 9.74
N ALA A 13 -11.82 15.09 8.65
CA ALA A 13 -12.93 14.51 7.89
C ALA A 13 -12.56 13.17 7.26
N LEU A 14 -11.34 13.06 6.70
CA LEU A 14 -10.84 11.81 6.14
C LEU A 14 -10.72 10.73 7.23
N GLU A 15 -10.13 11.06 8.37
CA GLU A 15 -9.95 10.14 9.51
C GLU A 15 -11.28 9.61 10.05
N THR A 16 -12.23 10.52 10.31
CA THR A 16 -13.58 10.15 10.78
C THR A 16 -14.29 9.28 9.76
N ALA A 17 -14.35 9.69 8.49
CA ALA A 17 -15.02 8.92 7.44
C ALA A 17 -14.36 7.54 7.25
N PHE A 18 -13.03 7.47 7.33
CA PHE A 18 -12.28 6.22 7.21
C PHE A 18 -12.63 5.25 8.34
N ALA A 19 -12.70 5.73 9.59
CA ALA A 19 -13.06 4.93 10.76
C ALA A 19 -14.53 4.48 10.74
N GLU A 20 -15.46 5.40 10.53
CA GLU A 20 -16.91 5.13 10.54
C GLU A 20 -17.30 4.10 9.48
N ARG A 21 -16.67 4.18 8.31
CA ARG A 21 -16.99 3.30 7.20
C ARG A 21 -16.39 1.92 7.35
N LEU A 22 -15.25 1.77 8.05
CA LEU A 22 -14.76 0.47 8.53
C LEU A 22 -15.71 -0.13 9.57
N ALA A 23 -16.18 0.67 10.53
CA ALA A 23 -17.15 0.22 11.54
C ALA A 23 -18.46 -0.25 10.89
N ALA A 24 -19.00 0.53 9.94
CA ALA A 24 -20.20 0.18 9.19
C ALA A 24 -20.02 -1.11 8.37
N MET A 25 -18.84 -1.29 7.75
CA MET A 25 -18.51 -2.51 6.99
C MET A 25 -18.50 -3.74 7.90
N LEU A 26 -17.88 -3.63 9.08
CA LEU A 26 -17.83 -4.69 10.09
C LEU A 26 -19.22 -5.04 10.65
N ALA A 27 -20.08 -4.03 10.81
CA ALA A 27 -21.45 -4.20 11.28
C ALA A 27 -22.35 -4.86 10.24
N SER A 28 -22.17 -4.54 8.95
CA SER A 28 -23.08 -4.92 7.86
C SER A 28 -22.68 -6.21 7.14
N HIS A 29 -21.43 -6.64 7.23
CA HIS A 29 -20.93 -7.83 6.53
C HIS A 29 -20.34 -8.86 7.48
N ARG A 30 -20.42 -10.14 7.09
CA ARG A 30 -19.92 -11.28 7.87
C ARG A 30 -18.83 -12.08 7.16
N GLY A 31 -18.43 -11.69 5.95
CA GLY A 31 -17.39 -12.41 5.21
C GLY A 31 -16.01 -12.26 5.83
N LEU A 32 -15.18 -13.29 5.72
CA LEU A 32 -13.83 -13.32 6.30
C LEU A 32 -12.96 -12.20 5.71
N GLY A 33 -13.09 -11.96 4.40
CA GLY A 33 -12.34 -10.90 3.72
C GLY A 33 -12.58 -9.51 4.30
N VAL A 34 -13.83 -9.18 4.66
CA VAL A 34 -14.18 -7.90 5.33
C VAL A 34 -13.59 -7.85 6.72
N TYR A 35 -13.76 -8.92 7.50
CA TYR A 35 -13.22 -8.98 8.85
C TYR A 35 -11.70 -8.76 8.86
N ILE A 36 -10.98 -9.45 7.97
CA ILE A 36 -9.52 -9.34 7.82
C ILE A 36 -9.14 -7.90 7.42
N LEU A 37 -9.85 -7.29 6.47
CA LEU A 37 -9.60 -5.92 6.04
C LEU A 37 -9.75 -4.93 7.20
N VAL A 38 -10.86 -5.01 7.94
CA VAL A 38 -11.12 -4.09 9.06
C VAL A 38 -10.11 -4.31 10.17
N LEU A 39 -9.82 -5.57 10.51
CA LEU A 39 -8.82 -5.93 11.52
C LEU A 39 -7.44 -5.37 11.17
N ALA A 40 -6.99 -5.57 9.94
CA ALA A 40 -5.66 -5.14 9.50
C ALA A 40 -5.52 -3.61 9.46
N ASN A 41 -6.59 -2.89 9.11
CA ASN A 41 -6.63 -1.42 9.19
C ASN A 41 -6.67 -0.93 10.64
N ALA A 42 -7.49 -1.56 11.49
CA ALA A 42 -7.55 -1.21 12.92
C ALA A 42 -6.21 -1.42 13.62
N ALA A 43 -5.53 -2.53 13.37
CA ALA A 43 -4.26 -2.83 14.03
C ALA A 43 -3.08 -1.97 13.57
N TYR A 44 -3.21 -1.27 12.44
CA TYR A 44 -2.19 -0.33 11.97
C TYR A 44 -2.20 0.99 12.76
N ASP A 45 -3.37 1.43 13.23
CA ASP A 45 -3.56 2.73 13.87
C ASP A 45 -4.13 2.56 15.29
N PRO A 46 -3.42 3.01 16.35
CA PRO A 46 -3.88 2.83 17.73
C PRO A 46 -5.26 3.42 18.04
N ALA A 47 -5.65 4.52 17.39
CA ALA A 47 -6.97 5.11 17.59
C ALA A 47 -8.07 4.27 16.95
N LEU A 48 -7.83 3.75 15.73
CA LEU A 48 -8.74 2.78 15.10
C LEU A 48 -8.84 1.49 15.92
N TRP A 49 -7.73 0.98 16.46
CA TRP A 49 -7.73 -0.19 17.32
C TRP A 49 -8.60 0.02 18.55
N ALA A 50 -8.39 1.12 19.28
CA ALA A 50 -9.16 1.43 20.48
C ALA A 50 -10.68 1.53 20.20
N HIS A 51 -11.05 2.05 19.03
CA HIS A 51 -12.43 2.19 18.61
C HIS A 51 -13.06 0.86 18.15
N LEU A 52 -12.36 0.06 17.36
CA LEU A 52 -12.91 -1.10 16.65
C LEU A 52 -12.66 -2.44 17.37
N ALA A 53 -11.69 -2.52 18.28
CA ALA A 53 -11.29 -3.77 18.93
C ALA A 53 -12.46 -4.51 19.61
N PRO A 54 -13.38 -3.86 20.36
CA PRO A 54 -14.50 -4.57 20.97
C PRO A 54 -15.43 -5.25 19.94
N ALA A 55 -15.77 -4.54 18.87
CA ALA A 55 -16.61 -5.08 17.80
C ALA A 55 -15.89 -6.17 16.99
N LEU A 56 -14.59 -6.00 16.77
CA LEU A 56 -13.73 -7.00 16.13
C LEU A 56 -13.60 -8.27 16.97
N ALA A 57 -13.50 -8.16 18.30
CA ALA A 57 -13.44 -9.30 19.20
C ALA A 57 -14.73 -10.12 19.14
N ALA A 58 -15.89 -9.44 19.22
CA ALA A 58 -17.19 -10.09 19.08
C ALA A 58 -17.33 -10.80 17.72
N ARG A 59 -17.00 -10.09 16.62
CA ARG A 59 -17.01 -10.65 15.27
C ARG A 59 -16.07 -11.85 15.12
N HIS A 60 -14.89 -11.82 15.76
CA HIS A 60 -13.93 -12.93 15.74
C HIS A 60 -14.51 -14.19 16.37
N SER A 61 -15.19 -14.05 17.52
CA SER A 61 -15.86 -15.17 18.19
C SER A 61 -16.96 -15.76 17.31
N GLU A 62 -17.84 -14.92 16.76
CA GLU A 62 -18.93 -15.35 15.88
C GLU A 62 -18.39 -16.12 14.66
N LEU A 63 -17.39 -15.57 13.97
CA LEU A 63 -16.78 -16.22 12.80
C LEU A 63 -16.08 -17.54 13.14
N THR A 64 -15.47 -17.62 14.33
CA THR A 64 -14.83 -18.84 14.83
C THR A 64 -15.87 -19.94 15.04
N ASP A 65 -16.97 -19.61 15.70
CA ASP A 65 -18.05 -20.56 15.99
C ASP A 65 -18.69 -21.07 14.69
N ASP A 66 -19.00 -20.16 13.76
CA ASP A 66 -19.58 -20.49 12.45
C ASP A 66 -18.66 -21.40 11.62
N LEU A 67 -17.37 -21.04 11.52
CA LEU A 67 -16.38 -21.79 10.78
C LEU A 67 -16.17 -23.18 11.40
N THR A 68 -16.04 -23.25 12.73
CA THR A 68 -15.87 -24.52 13.46
C THR A 68 -17.08 -25.42 13.29
N ALA A 69 -18.30 -24.88 13.40
CA ALA A 69 -19.53 -25.63 13.19
C ALA A 69 -19.65 -26.17 11.76
N ALA A 70 -19.29 -25.36 10.76
CA ALA A 70 -19.28 -25.80 9.37
C ALA A 70 -18.29 -26.95 9.14
N LEU A 71 -17.06 -26.84 9.63
CA LEU A 71 -16.03 -27.86 9.50
C LEU A 71 -16.39 -29.16 10.23
N ARG A 72 -16.92 -29.09 11.45
CA ARG A 72 -17.37 -30.27 12.22
C ARG A 72 -18.47 -31.05 11.51
N GLN A 73 -19.30 -30.37 10.73
CA GLN A 73 -20.38 -30.97 9.96
C GLN A 73 -19.93 -31.37 8.54
N GLY A 74 -18.65 -31.19 8.18
CA GLY A 74 -18.13 -31.48 6.84
C GLY A 74 -18.73 -30.58 5.75
N ARG A 75 -19.26 -29.40 6.10
CA ARG A 75 -19.84 -28.46 5.13
C ARG A 75 -18.72 -27.76 4.36
N LYS A 76 -18.96 -27.51 3.06
CA LYS A 76 -18.07 -26.69 2.24
C LYS A 76 -18.11 -25.23 2.70
N LEU A 77 -16.95 -24.58 2.73
CA LEU A 77 -16.84 -23.16 2.98
C LEU A 77 -17.09 -22.38 1.68
N THR A 78 -17.78 -21.26 1.78
CA THR A 78 -18.10 -20.37 0.65
C THR A 78 -17.12 -19.21 0.50
N GLU A 79 -16.26 -19.02 1.50
CA GLU A 79 -15.24 -17.98 1.54
C GLU A 79 -14.03 -18.38 0.67
N PRO A 80 -13.28 -17.43 0.09
CA PRO A 80 -12.05 -17.73 -0.64
C PRO A 80 -11.02 -18.44 0.25
N ASP A 81 -10.32 -19.43 -0.30
CA ASP A 81 -9.32 -20.23 0.44
C ASP A 81 -8.24 -19.37 1.12
N ASP A 82 -7.81 -18.30 0.45
CA ASP A 82 -6.86 -17.33 1.01
C ASP A 82 -7.38 -16.67 2.29
N ASP A 83 -8.66 -16.27 2.32
CA ASP A 83 -9.26 -15.62 3.47
C ASP A 83 -9.51 -16.62 4.61
N VAL A 84 -9.89 -17.85 4.27
CA VAL A 84 -9.99 -18.96 5.23
C VAL A 84 -8.63 -19.22 5.88
N LEU A 85 -7.57 -19.35 5.09
CA LEU A 85 -6.22 -19.62 5.60
C LEU A 85 -5.73 -18.48 6.50
N VAL A 86 -5.93 -17.22 6.12
CA VAL A 86 -5.59 -16.08 6.97
C VAL A 86 -6.37 -16.12 8.28
N PHE A 87 -7.68 -16.38 8.22
CA PHE A 87 -8.52 -16.43 9.42
C PHE A 87 -8.13 -17.58 10.35
N LEU A 88 -7.79 -18.75 9.82
CA LEU A 88 -7.30 -19.87 10.63
C LEU A 88 -5.99 -19.53 11.34
N LYS A 89 -5.06 -18.81 10.68
CA LYS A 89 -3.84 -18.30 11.35
C LYS A 89 -4.18 -17.29 12.44
N LEU A 90 -5.12 -16.37 12.19
CA LEU A 90 -5.60 -15.40 13.20
C LEU A 90 -6.21 -16.11 14.41
N HIS A 91 -7.02 -17.14 14.16
CA HIS A 91 -7.62 -17.95 15.20
C HIS A 91 -6.55 -18.69 16.03
N ALA A 92 -5.54 -19.26 15.37
CA ALA A 92 -4.42 -19.92 16.05
C ALA A 92 -3.56 -18.96 16.89
N ILE A 93 -3.39 -17.70 16.45
CA ILE A 93 -2.73 -16.66 17.25
C ILE A 93 -3.60 -16.29 18.47
N GLY A 94 -4.91 -16.24 18.29
CA GLY A 94 -5.87 -15.81 19.29
C GLY A 94 -6.01 -14.29 19.33
N PHE A 95 -7.26 -13.80 19.35
CA PHE A 95 -7.55 -12.36 19.27
C PHE A 95 -6.85 -11.53 20.35
N ALA A 96 -6.76 -12.06 21.58
CA ALA A 96 -6.12 -11.38 22.71
C ALA A 96 -4.60 -11.20 22.55
N HIS A 97 -3.97 -11.95 21.64
CA HIS A 97 -2.52 -11.88 21.38
C HIS A 97 -2.20 -11.10 20.10
N LEU A 98 -3.20 -10.54 19.42
CA LEU A 98 -2.96 -9.69 18.26
C LEU A 98 -2.25 -8.40 18.70
N GLN A 99 -1.15 -8.10 18.03
CA GLN A 99 -0.35 -6.91 18.29
C GLN A 99 -0.62 -5.86 17.23
N THR A 100 -0.71 -4.60 17.66
CA THR A 100 -0.70 -3.45 16.77
C THR A 100 0.69 -3.23 16.18
N LEU A 101 0.76 -2.40 15.14
CA LEU A 101 2.02 -1.95 14.53
C LEU A 101 3.00 -1.45 15.60
N GLN A 102 4.24 -1.93 15.55
CA GLN A 102 5.35 -1.36 16.31
C GLN A 102 6.32 -0.67 15.35
N ARG A 103 6.93 0.42 15.80
CA ARG A 103 7.90 1.19 15.02
C ARG A 103 9.14 1.41 15.85
N ARG A 104 10.30 1.30 15.22
CA ARG A 104 11.55 1.87 15.71
C ARG A 104 12.33 2.48 14.57
N ARG A 105 13.32 3.29 14.92
CA ARG A 105 14.22 3.91 13.96
C ARG A 105 15.60 3.26 14.05
N ALA A 106 16.24 3.04 12.90
CA ALA A 106 17.61 2.55 12.79
C ALA A 106 18.39 3.49 11.88
N GLY A 107 19.17 4.41 12.45
CA GLY A 107 19.78 5.51 11.69
C GLY A 107 18.71 6.40 11.05
N GLN A 108 18.71 6.48 9.73
CA GLN A 108 17.72 7.25 8.95
C GLN A 108 16.45 6.45 8.66
N TRP A 109 16.44 5.14 8.89
CA TRP A 109 15.38 4.25 8.40
C TRP A 109 14.28 4.00 9.42
N ASP A 110 13.05 3.88 8.92
CA ASP A 110 11.91 3.45 9.73
C ASP A 110 11.70 1.95 9.57
N LEU A 111 11.78 1.24 10.69
CA LEU A 111 11.52 -0.18 10.77
C LEU A 111 10.15 -0.38 11.42
N LEU A 112 9.28 -1.13 10.75
CA LEU A 112 7.94 -1.46 11.19
C LEU A 112 7.84 -2.94 11.49
N PHE A 113 7.23 -3.33 12.61
CA PHE A 113 6.83 -4.70 12.88
C PHE A 113 5.31 -4.81 12.80
N ASN A 114 4.84 -5.61 11.85
CA ASN A 114 3.41 -5.83 11.64
C ASN A 114 3.12 -7.33 11.40
N PRO A 115 2.83 -8.09 12.46
CA PRO A 115 2.60 -9.53 12.35
C PRO A 115 1.32 -9.87 11.59
N LEU A 116 0.32 -8.98 11.59
CA LEU A 116 -0.91 -9.19 10.81
C LEU A 116 -0.66 -9.10 9.31
N ARG A 117 0.19 -8.16 8.90
CA ARG A 117 0.60 -8.05 7.49
C ARG A 117 1.37 -9.27 7.01
N ALA A 118 2.12 -9.95 7.87
CA ALA A 118 2.81 -11.20 7.56
C ALA A 118 1.86 -12.33 7.12
N LEU A 119 0.57 -12.25 7.49
CA LEU A 119 -0.43 -13.24 7.11
C LEU A 119 -0.92 -13.07 5.68
N ARG A 120 -0.63 -11.94 5.03
CA ARG A 120 -1.04 -11.66 3.65
C ARG A 120 -0.64 -12.83 2.74
N PRO A 121 -1.59 -13.37 1.94
CA PRO A 121 -1.27 -14.43 0.98
C PRO A 121 -0.15 -13.99 0.03
N PRO A 122 0.80 -14.89 -0.29
CA PRO A 122 1.82 -14.58 -1.28
C PRO A 122 1.12 -14.29 -2.60
N ARG A 123 1.36 -13.12 -3.18
CA ARG A 123 0.97 -12.89 -4.57
C ARG A 123 2.04 -13.54 -5.44
N THR A 124 1.63 -14.32 -6.44
CA THR A 124 2.52 -14.98 -7.39
C THR A 124 3.48 -13.95 -8.00
N SER A 125 4.68 -13.83 -7.43
CA SER A 125 5.72 -12.90 -7.84
C SER A 125 6.71 -13.54 -8.83
N GLY A 126 6.43 -14.77 -9.26
CA GLY A 126 7.27 -15.52 -10.21
C GLY A 126 7.16 -15.07 -11.67
N LEU A 127 6.43 -13.99 -11.96
CA LEU A 127 6.40 -13.43 -13.31
C LEU A 127 7.73 -12.73 -13.59
N ARG A 128 8.46 -13.23 -14.59
CA ARG A 128 9.67 -12.56 -15.08
C ARG A 128 9.32 -11.18 -15.61
N PHE A 129 10.10 -10.18 -15.22
CA PHE A 129 9.97 -8.84 -15.76
C PHE A 129 10.40 -8.85 -17.24
N GLN A 130 9.49 -8.40 -18.11
CA GLN A 130 9.75 -8.28 -19.54
C GLN A 130 9.64 -6.82 -19.98
N SER A 131 8.55 -6.14 -19.59
CA SER A 131 8.31 -4.75 -19.94
C SER A 131 7.60 -3.99 -18.81
N LEU A 132 7.85 -2.68 -18.75
CA LEU A 132 7.05 -1.73 -17.99
C LEU A 132 5.60 -1.68 -18.48
N LEU A 133 5.40 -1.77 -19.80
CA LEU A 133 4.08 -1.72 -20.41
C LEU A 133 3.60 -3.14 -20.69
N CYS A 134 2.71 -3.63 -19.84
CA CYS A 134 1.97 -4.86 -20.07
C CYS A 134 0.50 -4.51 -20.36
N PRO A 135 -0.12 -5.04 -21.43
CA PRO A 135 -1.54 -4.80 -21.72
C PRO A 135 -2.43 -5.16 -20.53
N PHE A 136 -3.47 -4.36 -20.28
CA PHE A 136 -4.44 -4.64 -19.23
C PHE A 136 -5.09 -6.02 -19.45
N ASP A 137 -5.22 -6.80 -18.39
CA ASP A 137 -5.82 -8.13 -18.44
C ASP A 137 -7.20 -8.11 -17.74
N PRO A 138 -8.31 -8.15 -18.50
CA PRO A 138 -9.66 -8.21 -17.93
C PRO A 138 -9.99 -9.54 -17.24
N ALA A 139 -9.22 -10.60 -17.49
CA ALA A 139 -9.37 -11.90 -16.80
C ALA A 139 -8.54 -11.96 -15.51
N GLY A 140 -7.51 -11.13 -15.38
CA GLY A 140 -6.67 -11.00 -14.19
C GLY A 140 -7.33 -10.25 -13.02
N PHE A 141 -6.63 -10.12 -11.89
CA PHE A 141 -7.13 -9.27 -10.80
C PHE A 141 -7.11 -7.79 -11.22
N HIS A 142 -8.20 -7.07 -10.97
CA HIS A 142 -8.29 -5.62 -11.22
C HIS A 142 -9.33 -4.98 -10.28
N PHE A 143 -9.21 -3.68 -10.02
CA PHE A 143 -10.10 -2.95 -9.09
C PHE A 143 -11.55 -2.76 -9.52
N ASN A 144 -11.97 -3.32 -10.68
CA ASN A 144 -13.39 -3.34 -11.10
C ASN A 144 -14.08 -4.68 -10.81
N ARG A 145 -13.39 -5.61 -10.13
CA ARG A 145 -14.01 -6.89 -9.75
C ARG A 145 -15.21 -6.64 -8.82
N PRO A 146 -16.40 -7.22 -9.09
CA PRO A 146 -17.61 -6.92 -8.30
C PRO A 146 -17.45 -7.18 -6.80
N PHE A 147 -16.66 -8.18 -6.40
CA PHE A 147 -16.46 -8.51 -4.99
C PHE A 147 -15.71 -7.42 -4.19
N LEU A 148 -15.01 -6.49 -4.87
CA LEU A 148 -14.33 -5.35 -4.27
C LEU A 148 -15.26 -4.16 -4.01
N ALA A 149 -16.52 -4.19 -4.49
CA ALA A 149 -17.43 -3.05 -4.36
C ALA A 149 -17.62 -2.60 -2.90
N ARG A 150 -17.61 -3.54 -1.97
CA ARG A 150 -17.69 -3.27 -0.52
C ARG A 150 -16.44 -2.61 0.05
N GLU A 151 -15.29 -2.79 -0.59
CA GLU A 151 -13.98 -2.25 -0.17
C GLU A 151 -13.73 -0.84 -0.72
N ILE A 152 -14.57 -0.35 -1.63
CA ILE A 152 -14.50 1.03 -2.14
C ILE A 152 -14.78 1.97 -0.99
N PHE A 153 -13.82 2.78 -0.53
CA PHE A 153 -13.98 3.85 0.46
C PHE A 153 -14.76 5.04 -0.10
N TRP A 154 -14.40 5.48 -1.31
CA TRP A 154 -15.01 6.62 -1.99
C TRP A 154 -14.97 6.44 -3.51
N GLN A 155 -15.95 6.98 -4.22
CA GLN A 155 -15.97 7.04 -5.68
C GLN A 155 -16.66 8.32 -6.14
N GLY A 156 -16.09 8.99 -7.12
CA GLY A 156 -16.59 10.26 -7.67
C GLY A 156 -15.56 10.91 -8.58
N ASP A 157 -15.77 12.17 -8.92
CA ASP A 157 -14.77 12.94 -9.66
C ASP A 157 -13.76 13.54 -8.69
N LEU A 158 -12.48 13.25 -8.91
CA LEU A 158 -11.38 13.77 -8.14
C LEU A 158 -10.52 14.64 -9.08
N GLY A 159 -10.61 15.96 -8.89
CA GLY A 159 -10.24 16.93 -9.92
C GLY A 159 -11.19 16.82 -11.11
N SER A 160 -10.65 16.70 -12.32
CA SER A 160 -11.41 16.54 -13.57
C SER A 160 -11.56 15.09 -14.03
N LYS A 161 -11.21 14.11 -13.19
CA LYS A 161 -11.20 12.69 -13.56
C LYS A 161 -12.05 11.84 -12.63
N PRO A 162 -12.85 10.89 -13.16
CA PRO A 162 -13.51 9.90 -12.33
C PRO A 162 -12.44 9.06 -11.63
N ALA A 163 -12.59 8.86 -10.33
CA ALA A 163 -11.65 8.10 -9.52
C ALA A 163 -12.38 7.23 -8.50
N ARG A 164 -11.69 6.19 -8.05
CA ARG A 164 -12.14 5.29 -6.99
C ARG A 164 -11.02 5.14 -5.97
N LEU A 165 -11.34 5.32 -4.71
CA LEU A 165 -10.45 5.06 -3.59
C LEU A 165 -10.96 3.81 -2.86
N LEU A 166 -10.17 2.75 -2.80
CA LEU A 166 -10.47 1.55 -2.02
C LEU A 166 -9.61 1.50 -0.76
N TYR A 167 -10.09 0.82 0.28
CA TYR A 167 -9.23 0.43 1.40
C TYR A 167 -8.15 -0.54 0.92
N ASN A 168 -6.94 -0.42 1.44
CA ASN A 168 -5.97 -1.49 1.30
C ASN A 168 -6.26 -2.59 2.34
N LYS A 169 -6.50 -3.82 1.88
CA LYS A 169 -6.78 -4.98 2.75
C LYS A 169 -5.66 -5.29 3.74
N PHE A 170 -4.42 -5.06 3.35
CA PHE A 170 -3.24 -5.22 4.21
C PHE A 170 -2.47 -3.90 4.18
N PRO A 171 -2.80 -2.93 5.04
CA PRO A 171 -2.15 -1.64 5.03
C PRO A 171 -0.71 -1.72 5.56
N PHE A 172 0.10 -0.77 5.11
CA PHE A 172 1.49 -0.56 5.56
C PHE A 172 1.84 0.93 5.63
N ALA A 173 0.82 1.78 5.52
CA ALA A 173 0.90 3.22 5.65
C ALA A 173 -0.35 3.69 6.39
N ARG A 174 -0.32 4.91 6.94
CA ARG A 174 -1.46 5.48 7.66
C ARG A 174 -2.54 5.91 6.66
N LEU A 175 -3.81 5.60 6.97
CA LEU A 175 -4.98 5.86 6.11
C LEU A 175 -4.78 5.31 4.68
N HIS A 176 -4.22 4.11 4.61
CA HIS A 176 -3.74 3.57 3.35
C HIS A 176 -4.87 3.10 2.43
N GLY A 177 -4.90 3.68 1.24
CA GLY A 177 -5.87 3.39 0.22
C GLY A 177 -5.24 3.08 -1.15
N LEU A 178 -6.08 2.58 -2.03
CA LEU A 178 -5.79 2.25 -3.41
C LEU A 178 -6.57 3.22 -4.29
N LEU A 179 -5.91 4.28 -4.76
CA LEU A 179 -6.48 5.33 -5.58
C LEU A 179 -6.35 4.99 -7.06
N VAL A 180 -7.48 4.66 -7.70
CA VAL A 180 -7.58 4.22 -9.08
C VAL A 180 -8.16 5.37 -9.92
N PRO A 181 -7.35 6.05 -10.77
CA PRO A 181 -7.87 7.01 -11.71
C PRO A 181 -8.58 6.31 -12.87
N GLU A 182 -9.66 6.92 -13.34
CA GLU A 182 -10.42 6.52 -14.52
C GLU A 182 -10.69 5.00 -14.58
N PRO A 183 -11.26 4.40 -13.52
CA PRO A 183 -11.31 2.94 -13.37
C PRO A 183 -11.96 2.21 -14.55
N GLN A 184 -12.90 2.86 -15.25
CA GLN A 184 -13.58 2.28 -16.41
C GLN A 184 -12.74 2.26 -17.69
N ARG A 185 -11.66 3.05 -17.77
CA ARG A 185 -10.70 3.00 -18.88
C ARG A 185 -9.81 1.77 -18.84
N GLN A 186 -9.76 1.05 -17.71
CA GLN A 186 -8.98 -0.18 -17.56
C GLN A 186 -7.52 0.00 -17.99
N LEU A 187 -6.91 1.11 -17.54
CA LEU A 187 -5.54 1.43 -17.92
C LEU A 187 -4.58 0.41 -17.28
N PRO A 188 -3.56 -0.09 -18.00
CA PRO A 188 -2.53 -0.93 -17.40
C PRO A 188 -1.73 -0.15 -16.35
N GLN A 189 -0.96 -0.84 -15.51
CA GLN A 189 -0.07 -0.21 -14.51
C GLN A 189 1.14 0.46 -15.20
N TYR A 190 0.86 1.50 -15.98
CA TYR A 190 1.80 2.25 -16.77
C TYR A 190 1.37 3.72 -16.74
N LEU A 191 2.31 4.60 -16.40
CA LEU A 191 2.02 6.00 -16.14
C LEU A 191 2.04 6.80 -17.45
N SER A 192 1.04 7.64 -17.69
CA SER A 192 1.04 8.62 -18.79
C SER A 192 1.44 10.01 -18.28
N PRO A 193 1.86 10.96 -19.14
CA PRO A 193 2.15 12.33 -18.71
C PRO A 193 0.92 12.99 -18.05
N GLU A 194 -0.26 12.70 -18.59
CA GLU A 194 -1.54 13.17 -18.07
C GLU A 194 -1.79 12.67 -16.64
N LEU A 195 -1.59 11.36 -16.38
CA LEU A 195 -1.87 10.77 -15.07
C LEU A 195 -0.75 10.99 -14.05
N HIS A 196 0.46 11.22 -14.52
CA HIS A 196 1.53 11.80 -13.72
C HIS A 196 1.12 13.19 -13.20
N GLY A 197 0.65 14.07 -14.10
CA GLY A 197 0.23 15.41 -13.71
C GLY A 197 -0.99 15.42 -12.81
N TRP A 198 -1.97 14.57 -13.08
CA TRP A 198 -3.13 14.42 -12.20
C TRP A 198 -2.73 13.97 -10.79
N ALA A 199 -1.84 12.98 -10.64
CA ALA A 199 -1.37 12.50 -9.34
C ALA A 199 -0.61 13.57 -8.57
N TRP A 200 0.22 14.37 -9.26
CA TRP A 200 0.91 15.52 -8.69
C TRP A 200 -0.09 16.54 -8.11
N GLU A 201 -1.08 16.94 -8.92
CA GLU A 201 -2.12 17.89 -8.52
C GLU A 201 -2.94 17.40 -7.33
N GLN A 202 -3.17 16.09 -7.20
CA GLN A 202 -3.90 15.53 -6.05
C GLN A 202 -3.17 15.76 -4.72
N CYS A 203 -1.84 15.65 -4.70
CA CYS A 203 -1.07 15.94 -3.49
C CYS A 203 -0.97 17.45 -3.22
N GLU A 204 -0.95 18.28 -4.26
CA GLU A 204 -0.83 19.74 -4.14
C GLU A 204 -2.14 20.41 -3.68
N GLN A 205 -3.28 19.95 -4.20
CA GLN A 205 -4.59 20.57 -3.96
C GLN A 205 -5.35 19.96 -2.78
N ALA A 206 -4.91 18.83 -2.24
CA ALA A 206 -5.56 18.20 -1.12
C ALA A 206 -5.46 19.06 0.14
N ASN A 207 -6.60 19.27 0.82
CA ASN A 207 -6.63 19.95 2.11
C ASN A 207 -6.36 18.96 3.27
N VAL A 208 -5.57 17.92 3.03
CA VAL A 208 -5.15 16.92 4.00
C VAL A 208 -3.62 17.03 4.13
N PRO A 209 -3.10 17.73 5.15
CA PRO A 209 -1.67 17.83 5.36
C PRO A 209 -1.01 16.45 5.43
N GLY A 210 0.07 16.29 4.67
CA GLY A 210 0.80 15.02 4.58
C GLY A 210 0.21 13.98 3.62
N LEU A 211 -0.89 14.27 2.89
CA LEU A 211 -1.36 13.38 1.84
C LEU A 211 -0.26 13.16 0.79
N CYS A 212 0.02 11.89 0.54
CA CYS A 212 1.00 11.45 -0.43
C CYS A 212 0.44 10.31 -1.28
N LEU A 213 1.02 10.12 -2.46
CA LEU A 213 0.74 8.99 -3.35
C LEU A 213 2.03 8.21 -3.61
N GLY A 214 2.01 6.91 -3.31
CA GLY A 214 3.04 5.97 -3.71
C GLY A 214 2.70 5.32 -5.04
N TYR A 215 3.68 5.08 -5.90
CA TYR A 215 3.50 4.36 -7.15
C TYR A 215 4.59 3.30 -7.33
N ASN A 216 4.18 2.13 -7.78
CA ASN A 216 5.07 1.05 -8.20
C ASN A 216 4.88 0.84 -9.69
N SER A 217 5.93 0.91 -10.50
CA SER A 217 5.86 0.44 -11.88
C SER A 217 5.81 -1.09 -11.93
N VAL A 218 5.41 -1.67 -13.07
CA VAL A 218 5.65 -3.09 -13.35
C VAL A 218 7.15 -3.38 -13.17
N GLY A 219 7.50 -4.49 -12.53
CA GLY A 219 8.86 -4.84 -12.16
C GLY A 219 9.40 -4.17 -10.89
N ALA A 220 8.70 -3.21 -10.29
CA ALA A 220 9.11 -2.48 -9.09
C ALA A 220 8.13 -2.67 -7.90
N GLY A 221 7.60 -3.88 -7.72
CA GLY A 221 6.66 -4.19 -6.64
C GLY A 221 5.20 -3.87 -6.96
N ALA A 222 4.85 -3.57 -8.22
CA ALA A 222 3.46 -3.56 -8.65
C ALA A 222 2.90 -4.98 -8.65
N SER A 223 1.69 -5.15 -8.12
CA SER A 223 1.08 -6.48 -7.96
C SER A 223 -0.28 -6.64 -8.63
N VAL A 224 -0.72 -5.59 -9.32
CA VAL A 224 -1.97 -5.54 -10.07
C VAL A 224 -1.68 -4.78 -11.36
N ASN A 225 -2.08 -5.32 -12.51
CA ASN A 225 -1.96 -4.63 -13.78
C ASN A 225 -3.22 -3.80 -14.09
N HIS A 226 -3.52 -2.83 -13.24
CA HIS A 226 -4.58 -1.85 -13.40
C HIS A 226 -4.12 -0.58 -12.71
N LEU A 227 -3.94 0.51 -13.46
CA LEU A 227 -3.34 1.74 -12.96
C LEU A 227 -3.93 2.18 -11.62
N TYR A 228 -3.06 2.25 -10.61
CA TYR A 228 -3.41 2.75 -9.29
C TYR A 228 -2.22 3.39 -8.59
N PHE A 229 -2.55 4.24 -7.62
CA PHE A 229 -1.65 4.83 -6.66
C PHE A 229 -1.99 4.33 -5.27
N GLN A 230 -1.00 4.25 -4.40
CA GLN A 230 -1.15 3.92 -2.99
C GLN A 230 -1.29 5.25 -2.24
N SER A 231 -2.49 5.64 -1.83
CA SER A 231 -2.70 6.90 -1.10
C SER A 231 -2.43 6.69 0.39
N PHE A 232 -1.75 7.62 1.03
CA PHE A 232 -1.47 7.56 2.46
C PHE A 232 -1.26 8.96 3.04
N VAL A 233 -1.34 9.10 4.36
CA VAL A 233 -1.09 10.37 5.05
C VAL A 233 0.15 10.24 5.92
N GLN A 234 1.17 11.05 5.63
CA GLN A 234 2.39 11.15 6.41
C GLN A 234 2.14 11.91 7.72
N ALA A 235 2.56 11.33 8.84
CA ALA A 235 2.66 12.06 10.12
C ALA A 235 4.03 12.74 10.27
N ALA A 236 5.04 12.25 9.57
CA ALA A 236 6.40 12.77 9.51
C ALA A 236 6.97 12.49 8.10
N PRO A 237 7.99 13.24 7.66
CA PRO A 237 8.68 12.95 6.41
C PRO A 237 9.16 11.49 6.35
N LEU A 238 9.04 10.86 5.19
CA LEU A 238 9.68 9.57 4.94
C LEU A 238 11.21 9.74 4.97
N PRO A 239 11.97 8.68 5.29
CA PRO A 239 13.43 8.74 5.26
C PRO A 239 14.00 9.29 3.95
N ALA A 240 13.49 8.87 2.78
CA ALA A 240 13.94 9.43 1.50
C ALA A 240 13.69 10.94 1.33
N GLN A 241 12.88 11.57 2.18
CA GLN A 241 12.60 13.00 2.18
C GLN A 241 13.46 13.78 3.19
N GLU A 242 14.35 13.11 3.93
CA GLU A 242 15.20 13.77 4.91
C GLU A 242 16.26 14.65 4.25
N ALA A 243 16.46 15.85 4.82
CA ALA A 243 17.35 16.88 4.28
C ALA A 243 18.84 16.47 4.23
N CYS A 244 19.23 15.43 4.98
CA CYS A 244 20.61 14.95 4.99
C CYS A 244 21.04 14.29 3.67
N PHE A 245 20.09 13.84 2.85
CA PHE A 245 20.39 13.13 1.61
C PHE A 245 20.72 14.09 0.46
N VAL A 246 21.65 13.68 -0.42
CA VAL A 246 22.15 14.48 -1.56
C VAL A 246 21.04 14.98 -2.48
N HIS A 247 20.03 14.16 -2.78
CA HIS A 247 18.91 14.57 -3.63
C HIS A 247 17.98 15.60 -2.97
N ASN A 248 18.12 15.81 -1.66
CA ASN A 248 17.44 16.85 -0.90
C ASN A 248 18.37 18.04 -0.54
N GLY A 249 19.61 18.06 -1.05
CA GLY A 249 20.59 19.12 -0.81
C GLY A 249 21.54 18.89 0.36
N GLY A 250 21.55 17.69 0.96
CA GLY A 250 22.54 17.30 1.97
C GLY A 250 23.77 16.62 1.37
N ASP A 251 24.55 15.96 2.22
CA ASP A 251 25.86 15.38 1.86
C ASP A 251 25.88 13.84 1.93
N ILE A 252 24.81 13.22 2.42
CA ILE A 252 24.74 11.76 2.57
C ILE A 252 24.17 11.15 1.29
N PRO A 253 24.89 10.23 0.61
CA PRO A 253 24.33 9.54 -0.54
C PRO A 253 23.18 8.61 -0.10
N TYR A 254 22.09 8.58 -0.87
CA TYR A 254 21.08 7.54 -0.72
C TYR A 254 21.66 6.20 -1.25
N PRO A 255 21.35 5.03 -0.67
CA PRO A 255 21.99 3.76 -1.07
C PRO A 255 21.74 3.32 -2.52
N LEU A 256 20.75 3.91 -3.19
CA LEU A 256 20.39 3.70 -4.58
C LEU A 256 20.00 5.04 -5.23
N PRO A 257 19.93 5.13 -6.58
CA PRO A 257 19.53 6.36 -7.25
C PRO A 257 18.17 6.87 -6.75
N CYS A 258 18.16 8.07 -6.19
CA CYS A 258 16.96 8.77 -5.76
C CYS A 258 17.05 10.20 -6.29
N TYR A 259 15.98 10.68 -6.91
CA TYR A 259 15.89 12.01 -7.50
C TYR A 259 14.71 12.75 -6.88
N ARG A 260 14.90 14.03 -6.60
CA ARG A 260 13.82 14.94 -6.18
C ARG A 260 13.52 15.91 -7.29
N TYR A 261 12.25 16.06 -7.62
CA TYR A 261 11.75 17.05 -8.55
C TYR A 261 10.74 17.96 -7.87
N SER A 262 10.87 19.26 -8.10
CA SER A 262 9.87 20.28 -7.73
C SER A 262 9.09 20.81 -8.94
N ASP A 263 9.50 20.45 -10.15
CA ASP A 263 8.80 20.75 -11.39
C ASP A 263 8.26 19.47 -12.02
N ARG A 264 7.00 19.52 -12.44
CA ARG A 264 6.27 18.39 -13.02
C ARG A 264 6.81 17.99 -14.40
N ALA A 265 7.18 18.96 -15.23
CA ALA A 265 7.67 18.67 -16.58
C ALA A 265 9.05 18.01 -16.52
N ASP A 266 9.94 18.50 -15.65
CA ASP A 266 11.27 17.91 -15.43
C ASP A 266 11.18 16.47 -14.89
N ALA A 267 10.26 16.24 -13.95
CA ALA A 267 9.95 14.90 -13.45
C ALA A 267 9.51 13.96 -14.58
N TRP A 268 8.62 14.43 -15.45
CA TRP A 268 8.15 13.65 -16.59
C TRP A 268 9.26 13.33 -17.60
N LEU A 269 10.16 14.27 -17.90
CA LEU A 269 11.29 14.03 -18.79
C LEU A 269 12.15 12.85 -18.29
N LYS A 270 12.36 12.76 -16.97
CA LYS A 270 13.07 11.61 -16.39
C LYS A 270 12.27 10.31 -16.46
N LEU A 271 10.96 10.36 -16.17
CA LEU A 271 10.06 9.21 -16.28
C LEU A 271 10.04 8.63 -17.70
N ASP A 272 9.94 9.50 -18.71
CA ASP A 272 9.93 9.11 -20.11
C ASP A 272 11.26 8.43 -20.52
N GLN A 273 12.41 8.93 -20.04
CA GLN A 273 13.69 8.25 -20.23
C GLN A 273 13.71 6.84 -19.61
N LEU A 274 13.11 6.65 -18.44
CA LEU A 274 13.01 5.32 -17.81
C LEU A 274 12.06 4.41 -18.59
N HIS A 275 10.98 4.96 -19.15
CA HIS A 275 10.05 4.24 -20.02
C HIS A 275 10.75 3.75 -21.28
N GLN A 276 11.48 4.61 -21.97
CA GLN A 276 12.24 4.27 -23.17
C GLN A 276 13.32 3.21 -22.90
N ARG A 277 13.91 3.22 -21.70
CA ARG A 277 14.92 2.24 -21.26
C ARG A 277 14.34 1.00 -20.57
N ASN A 278 13.02 0.89 -20.51
CA ASN A 278 12.32 -0.20 -19.83
C ASN A 278 12.79 -0.44 -18.39
N THR A 279 13.10 0.66 -17.67
CA THR A 279 13.70 0.62 -16.33
C THR A 279 12.63 0.72 -15.24
N PRO A 280 12.48 -0.28 -14.35
CA PRO A 280 11.57 -0.22 -13.21
C PRO A 280 11.86 0.95 -12.26
N TYR A 281 10.80 1.49 -11.66
CA TYR A 281 10.91 2.62 -10.76
C TYR A 281 9.78 2.66 -9.73
N ASN A 282 10.06 3.30 -8.60
CA ASN A 282 9.08 3.68 -7.59
C ASN A 282 8.97 5.21 -7.51
N LEU A 283 7.78 5.70 -7.16
CA LEU A 283 7.54 7.12 -6.94
C LEU A 283 6.88 7.37 -5.58
N VAL A 284 7.19 8.53 -5.01
CA VAL A 284 6.43 9.13 -3.92
C VAL A 284 6.09 10.57 -4.31
N TYR A 285 4.81 10.83 -4.56
CA TYR A 285 4.28 12.17 -4.71
C TYR A 285 3.93 12.73 -3.33
N SER A 286 4.36 13.96 -3.10
CA SER A 286 4.07 14.77 -1.93
C SER A 286 3.71 16.20 -2.40
N PRO A 287 3.17 17.09 -1.54
CA PRO A 287 2.83 18.44 -1.97
C PRO A 287 4.00 19.15 -2.66
N ALA A 288 3.79 19.54 -3.92
CA ALA A 288 4.78 20.21 -4.78
C ALA A 288 6.14 19.47 -4.96
N CYS A 289 6.17 18.14 -4.78
CA CYS A 289 7.41 17.39 -4.84
C CYS A 289 7.22 15.92 -5.23
N LEU A 290 8.10 15.41 -6.09
CA LEU A 290 8.20 13.99 -6.44
C LEU A 290 9.58 13.45 -6.07
N HIS A 291 9.59 12.34 -5.33
CA HIS A 291 10.75 11.47 -5.22
C HIS A 291 10.62 10.33 -6.22
N LEU A 292 11.63 10.18 -7.09
CA LEU A 292 11.72 9.18 -8.14
C LEU A 292 12.92 8.27 -7.87
N ILE A 293 12.67 6.96 -7.83
CA ILE A 293 13.66 5.96 -7.42
C ILE A 293 13.72 4.84 -8.47
N PRO A 294 14.62 4.92 -9.46
CA PRO A 294 14.88 3.83 -10.39
C PRO A 294 15.58 2.68 -9.69
N ARG A 295 15.33 1.46 -10.15
CA ARG A 295 15.89 0.24 -9.56
C ARG A 295 15.95 -0.90 -10.55
N VAL A 296 16.77 -1.91 -10.24
CA VAL A 296 16.71 -3.20 -10.93
C VAL A 296 15.33 -3.86 -10.74
N PRO A 297 14.86 -4.68 -11.70
CA PRO A 297 13.59 -5.36 -11.56
C PRO A 297 13.57 -6.33 -10.37
N GLN A 298 12.38 -6.54 -9.83
CA GLN A 298 12.11 -7.43 -8.70
C GLN A 298 12.52 -8.90 -8.93
N ASP A 299 12.75 -9.33 -10.17
CA ASP A 299 13.23 -10.66 -10.50
C ASP A 299 14.76 -10.73 -10.70
N SER A 300 15.47 -9.61 -10.55
CA SER A 300 16.94 -9.52 -10.65
C SER A 300 17.65 -10.54 -9.76
N ALA A 301 18.72 -11.15 -10.27
CA ALA A 301 19.56 -12.09 -9.53
C ALA A 301 20.33 -11.42 -8.37
N ARG A 302 20.42 -10.08 -8.36
CA ARG A 302 21.02 -9.31 -7.25
C ARG A 302 20.16 -9.29 -5.99
N LEU A 303 18.88 -9.66 -6.10
CA LEU A 303 17.90 -9.58 -5.03
C LEU A 303 17.67 -10.94 -4.39
N ASN A 304 17.37 -10.93 -3.10
CA ASN A 304 17.05 -12.12 -2.33
C ASN A 304 15.53 -12.25 -2.15
N ASP A 305 15.03 -13.44 -1.83
CA ASP A 305 13.58 -13.68 -1.76
C ASP A 305 12.85 -12.82 -0.74
N GLN A 306 13.55 -12.34 0.29
CA GLN A 306 12.98 -11.49 1.33
C GLN A 306 12.72 -10.06 0.82
N ASN A 307 13.57 -9.54 -0.06
CA ASN A 307 13.47 -8.16 -0.54
C ASN A 307 12.90 -8.00 -1.95
N ARG A 308 12.77 -9.07 -2.75
CA ARG A 308 12.12 -9.02 -4.09
C ARG A 308 10.72 -8.40 -4.05
N GLY A 309 10.00 -8.52 -2.93
CA GLY A 309 8.67 -7.95 -2.73
C GLY A 309 8.63 -6.44 -2.41
N TYR A 310 9.79 -5.78 -2.25
CA TYR A 310 9.87 -4.37 -1.84
C TYR A 310 9.27 -3.46 -2.91
N GLY A 311 8.44 -2.51 -2.48
CA GLY A 311 7.82 -1.49 -3.32
C GLY A 311 8.27 -0.09 -2.93
N TRP A 312 7.41 0.91 -3.19
CA TRP A 312 7.74 2.31 -2.93
C TRP A 312 8.08 2.61 -1.46
N SER A 313 7.45 1.93 -0.50
CA SER A 313 7.66 2.19 0.93
C SER A 313 9.08 1.86 1.33
N GLU A 314 9.54 0.66 0.97
CA GLU A 314 10.89 0.22 1.28
C GLU A 314 11.92 1.08 0.54
N MET A 315 11.68 1.38 -0.74
CA MET A 315 12.54 2.29 -1.50
C MET A 315 12.59 3.71 -0.91
N ALA A 316 11.53 4.14 -0.21
CA ALA A 316 11.50 5.41 0.52
C ALA A 316 12.11 5.33 1.93
N GLY A 317 12.68 4.16 2.30
CA GLY A 317 13.38 3.92 3.55
C GLY A 317 12.50 3.42 4.70
N VAL A 318 11.29 2.96 4.42
CA VAL A 318 10.36 2.40 5.41
C VAL A 318 10.10 0.93 5.12
N VAL A 319 10.61 0.03 5.98
CA VAL A 319 10.48 -1.42 5.79
C VAL A 319 9.57 -2.05 6.83
N THR A 320 8.67 -2.93 6.37
CA THR A 320 7.88 -3.77 7.26
C THR A 320 8.50 -5.15 7.41
N LEU A 321 8.80 -5.51 8.65
CA LEU A 321 9.39 -6.77 9.06
C LEU A 321 8.32 -7.66 9.71
N PHE A 322 8.46 -8.97 9.50
CA PHE A 322 7.40 -9.94 9.78
C PHE A 322 7.72 -10.92 10.91
N SER A 323 8.97 -10.97 11.37
CA SER A 323 9.39 -11.70 12.57
C SER A 323 9.88 -10.74 13.63
N ARG A 324 9.73 -11.13 14.90
CA ARG A 324 10.25 -10.36 16.05
C ARG A 324 11.77 -10.26 15.99
N GLU A 325 12.43 -11.38 15.75
CA GLU A 325 13.89 -11.52 15.64
C GLU A 325 14.45 -10.56 14.58
N THR A 326 13.98 -10.63 13.33
CA THR A 326 14.46 -9.72 12.28
C THR A 326 14.13 -8.27 12.60
N PHE A 327 12.98 -7.99 13.22
CA PHE A 327 12.66 -6.63 13.68
C PHE A 327 13.60 -6.12 14.77
N GLU A 328 14.17 -6.97 15.62
CA GLU A 328 15.10 -6.55 16.66
C GLU A 328 16.54 -6.44 16.13
N GLU A 329 16.93 -7.34 15.23
CA GLU A 329 18.28 -7.41 14.68
C GLU A 329 18.56 -6.40 13.56
N MET A 330 17.55 -6.07 12.74
CA MET A 330 17.72 -5.20 11.57
C MET A 330 18.32 -3.84 11.95
N ASN A 331 19.51 -3.52 11.45
CA ASN A 331 20.16 -2.25 11.76
C ASN A 331 20.28 -1.36 10.51
N ALA A 332 20.86 -0.17 10.70
CA ALA A 332 20.93 0.83 9.65
C ALA A 332 21.76 0.36 8.44
N GLU A 333 22.86 -0.33 8.70
CA GLU A 333 23.78 -0.84 7.68
C GLU A 333 23.17 -2.00 6.90
N MET A 334 22.50 -2.92 7.59
CA MET A 334 21.82 -4.06 6.98
C MET A 334 20.76 -3.59 5.97
N PHE A 335 19.88 -2.68 6.37
CA PHE A 335 18.84 -2.19 5.47
C PHE A 335 19.40 -1.31 4.35
N ALA A 336 20.43 -0.49 4.62
CA ALA A 336 21.12 0.26 3.58
C ALA A 336 21.77 -0.67 2.53
N MET A 337 22.33 -1.81 2.96
CA MET A 337 22.89 -2.82 2.06
C MET A 337 21.80 -3.50 1.21
N GLU A 338 20.64 -3.80 1.78
CA GLU A 338 19.48 -4.29 1.01
C GLU A 338 19.04 -3.29 -0.04
N LEU A 339 18.94 -2.01 0.33
CA LEU A 339 18.62 -0.91 -0.58
C LEU A 339 19.65 -0.76 -1.71
N ALA A 340 20.94 -0.86 -1.40
CA ALA A 340 22.00 -0.81 -2.40
C ALA A 340 21.94 -1.97 -3.42
N GLY A 341 21.38 -3.12 -3.02
CA GLY A 341 21.09 -4.24 -3.92
C GLY A 341 20.17 -3.86 -5.09
N PHE A 342 19.34 -2.82 -4.91
CA PHE A 342 18.39 -2.34 -5.92
C PHE A 342 18.97 -1.32 -6.91
N ALA A 343 20.18 -0.80 -6.69
CA ALA A 343 20.81 0.16 -7.60
C ALA A 343 20.97 -0.42 -9.01
N LEU A 344 20.76 0.40 -10.05
CA LEU A 344 20.80 0.01 -11.47
C LEU A 344 22.10 -0.67 -11.90
#